data_AF-A0A537QI99-F1
#
_entry.id   AF-A0A537QI99-F1
#
_cell.length_a   1.000
_cell.length_b   1.000
_cell.length_c   1.000
_cell.angle_alpha   90.00
_cell.angle_beta   90.00
_cell.angle_gamma   90.00
#
_symmetry.space_group_name_H-M   'P 1'
#
loop_
_entity.id
_entity.type
_entity.pdbx_description
1 polymer ?
#
loop_
_entity_poly.entity_id
_entity_poly.type
_entity_poly.pdbx_seq_one_letter_code
_entity_poly.pdbx_strand_id
1 'polypeptide(L)'
;MILVDADNSNVVYAGTDGHGVFRSTNGGRSFVRIGSPRVTSILSLAKSGQTLYAGTATQGVSESIDGGRTWKNSQVSSGLGNVLSVDSQGSVYVGTNFDGAFVLDCHRSGRSQSSAAHDQWRWIARQRRRRTQLARRRH
;
A
#
# COMPACT_ATOMS: atom_id res chain seq x y z
N MET A 1 -2.42 2.91 12.97
CA MET A 1 -3.38 2.44 11.94
C MET A 1 -3.94 1.09 12.33
N ILE A 2 -5.23 0.84 12.10
CA ILE A 2 -5.90 -0.43 12.43
C ILE A 2 -6.53 -1.00 11.16
N LEU A 3 -6.44 -2.32 11.00
CA LEU A 3 -7.12 -3.10 9.97
C LEU A 3 -7.77 -4.31 10.63
N VAL A 4 -9.08 -4.49 10.44
CA VAL A 4 -9.78 -5.73 10.84
C VAL A 4 -9.85 -6.64 9.62
N ASP A 5 -9.51 -7.92 9.79
CA ASP A 5 -9.59 -8.89 8.70
C ASP A 5 -11.06 -9.12 8.31
N ALA A 6 -11.38 -8.96 7.04
CA ALA A 6 -12.74 -9.12 6.52
C ALA A 6 -13.24 -10.57 6.60
N ASP A 7 -12.33 -11.55 6.54
CA ASP A 7 -12.67 -12.97 6.59
C ASP A 7 -12.78 -13.48 8.05
N ASN A 8 -12.19 -12.76 9.00
CA ASN A 8 -12.17 -13.14 10.41
C ASN A 8 -12.00 -11.93 11.33
N SER A 9 -13.10 -11.46 11.94
CA SER A 9 -13.12 -10.30 12.83
C SER A 9 -12.26 -10.45 14.10
N ASN A 10 -11.82 -11.66 14.46
CA ASN A 10 -10.86 -11.85 15.56
C ASN A 10 -9.44 -11.47 15.17
N VAL A 11 -9.13 -11.40 13.87
CA VAL A 11 -7.81 -11.01 13.37
C VAL A 11 -7.79 -9.50 13.14
N VAL A 12 -6.91 -8.82 13.85
CA VAL A 12 -6.73 -7.37 13.76
C VAL A 12 -5.26 -7.05 13.58
N TYR A 13 -4.93 -6.18 12.63
CA TYR A 13 -3.58 -5.69 12.40
C TYR A 13 -3.46 -4.25 12.89
N ALA A 14 -2.33 -3.93 13.53
CA ALA A 14 -2.02 -2.59 13.99
C ALA A 14 -0.66 -2.15 13.41
N GLY A 15 -0.68 -1.09 12.62
CA GLY A 15 0.50 -0.40 12.12
C GLY A 15 0.86 0.75 13.06
N THR A 16 2.13 0.83 13.43
CA THR A 16 2.63 1.81 14.41
C THR A 16 3.58 2.82 13.75
N ASP A 17 3.90 3.87 14.49
CA ASP A 17 4.97 4.78 14.13
C ASP A 17 6.32 4.17 14.54
N GLY A 18 7.15 3.78 13.57
CA GLY A 18 8.51 3.27 13.80
C GLY A 18 8.63 1.85 14.41
N HIS A 19 7.58 1.28 15.00
CA HIS A 19 7.66 -0.03 15.67
C HIS A 19 7.15 -1.20 14.82
N GLY A 20 6.68 -0.94 13.60
CA GLY A 20 6.24 -1.94 12.63
C GLY A 20 4.77 -2.35 12.77
N VAL A 21 4.47 -3.58 12.37
CA VAL A 21 3.13 -4.14 12.30
C VAL A 21 2.94 -5.21 13.38
N PHE A 22 1.79 -5.14 14.04
CA PHE A 22 1.34 -6.08 15.06
C PHE A 22 0.07 -6.78 14.60
N ARG A 23 -0.18 -7.98 15.13
CA ARG A 23 -1.36 -8.78 14.87
C ARG A 23 -1.98 -9.26 16.18
N SER A 24 -3.29 -9.14 16.24
CA SER A 24 -4.16 -9.79 17.21
C SER A 24 -4.89 -10.95 16.54
N THR A 25 -5.18 -11.98 17.31
CA THR A 25 -6.06 -13.10 16.93
C THR A 25 -7.21 -13.29 17.90
N ASN A 26 -7.45 -12.31 18.77
CA ASN A 26 -8.44 -12.34 19.84
C ASN A 26 -9.27 -11.05 19.88
N GLY A 27 -9.57 -10.48 18.71
CA GLY A 27 -10.43 -9.31 18.57
C GLY A 27 -9.83 -8.04 19.14
N GLY A 28 -8.50 -7.90 19.13
CA GLY A 28 -7.80 -6.71 19.63
C GLY A 28 -7.53 -6.69 21.12
N ARG A 29 -7.76 -7.79 21.86
CA ARG A 29 -7.45 -7.86 23.30
C ARG A 29 -5.94 -7.89 23.58
N SER A 30 -5.17 -8.54 22.71
CA SER A 30 -3.71 -8.49 22.74
C SER A 30 -3.12 -8.52 21.34
N PHE A 31 -1.90 -8.01 21.21
CA PHE A 31 -1.19 -7.85 19.95
C PHE A 31 0.23 -8.40 20.05
N VAL A 32 0.68 -9.10 19.00
CA VAL A 32 2.04 -9.60 18.86
C VAL A 32 2.67 -8.94 17.64
N ARG A 33 3.91 -8.46 17.78
CA ARG A 33 4.64 -7.87 16.65
C ARG A 33 4.94 -8.96 15.61
N ILE A 34 4.57 -8.73 14.35
CA ILE A 34 4.76 -9.71 13.26
C ILE A 34 5.88 -9.34 12.29
N GLY A 35 6.25 -8.06 12.20
CA GLY A 35 7.30 -7.60 11.28
C GLY A 35 7.27 -6.09 11.09
N SER A 36 8.07 -5.58 10.14
CA SER A 36 8.06 -4.16 9.79
C SER A 36 8.48 -3.94 8.34
N PRO A 37 7.71 -3.18 7.54
CA PRO A 37 8.18 -2.67 6.25
C PRO A 37 9.21 -1.56 6.47
N ARG A 38 10.45 -1.97 6.78
CA ARG A 38 11.55 -1.07 7.22
C ARG A 38 11.16 -0.23 8.45
N VAL A 39 12.11 0.50 9.03
CA VAL A 39 11.88 1.30 10.25
C VAL A 39 11.26 2.65 9.86
N THR A 40 9.98 2.63 9.47
CA THR A 40 9.20 3.81 9.05
C THR A 40 7.77 3.73 9.57
N SER A 41 7.08 4.86 9.62
CA SER A 41 5.70 4.96 10.11
C SER A 41 4.73 4.28 9.15
N ILE A 42 3.80 3.50 9.71
CA ILE A 42 2.71 2.89 8.95
C ILE A 42 1.51 3.85 8.91
N LEU A 43 1.24 4.40 7.73
CA LEU A 43 0.19 5.38 7.49
C LEU A 43 -1.13 4.75 7.04
N SER A 44 -1.09 3.54 6.46
CA SER A 44 -2.28 2.77 6.13
C SER A 44 -1.97 1.27 6.08
N LEU A 45 -2.99 0.45 6.30
CA LEU A 45 -2.93 -1.00 6.18
C LEU A 45 -4.11 -1.49 5.35
N ALA A 46 -3.86 -2.49 4.51
CA ALA A 46 -4.87 -3.17 3.70
C ALA A 46 -4.53 -4.66 3.58
N LYS A 47 -5.55 -5.49 3.35
CA LYS A 47 -5.40 -6.91 3.04
C LYS A 47 -6.21 -7.24 1.80
N SER A 48 -5.59 -7.89 0.83
CA SER A 48 -6.27 -8.49 -0.33
C SER A 48 -5.84 -9.94 -0.46
N GLY A 49 -6.80 -10.86 -0.35
CA GLY A 49 -6.52 -12.28 -0.22
C GLY A 49 -5.57 -12.55 0.97
N GLN A 50 -4.41 -13.12 0.68
CA GLN A 50 -3.37 -13.40 1.69
C GLN A 50 -2.31 -12.29 1.80
N THR A 51 -2.33 -11.31 0.89
CA THR A 51 -1.32 -10.25 0.83
C THR A 51 -1.72 -9.09 1.72
N LEU A 52 -0.80 -8.68 2.60
CA LEU A 52 -0.90 -7.44 3.37
C LEU A 52 -0.17 -6.32 2.65
N TYR A 53 -0.75 -5.13 2.66
CA TYR A 53 -0.16 -3.91 2.13
C TYR A 53 -0.04 -2.87 3.24
N ALA A 54 1.07 -2.16 3.25
CA ALA A 54 1.36 -1.09 4.18
C ALA A 54 1.76 0.17 3.41
N GLY A 55 0.99 1.24 3.60
CA GLY A 55 1.38 2.58 3.18
C GLY A 55 2.37 3.12 4.20
N THR A 56 3.54 3.55 3.72
CA THR A 56 4.65 3.98 4.57
C THR A 56 4.97 5.46 4.36
N ALA A 57 5.50 6.09 5.42
CA ALA A 57 5.85 7.50 5.41
C ALA A 57 7.11 7.84 4.60
N THR A 58 7.84 6.89 4.03
CA THR A 58 9.07 7.21 3.28
C THR A 58 9.33 6.31 2.09
N GLN A 59 8.56 5.24 1.90
CA GLN A 59 8.88 4.20 0.90
C GLN A 59 7.68 3.78 0.06
N GLY A 60 6.62 4.58 0.05
CA GLY A 60 5.40 4.25 -0.68
C GLY A 60 4.71 3.05 -0.08
N VAL A 61 4.33 2.10 -0.93
CA VAL A 61 3.63 0.89 -0.53
C VAL A 61 4.63 -0.26 -0.38
N SER A 62 4.55 -0.95 0.75
CA SER A 62 5.20 -2.23 0.98
C SER A 62 4.17 -3.34 1.05
N GLU A 63 4.52 -4.53 0.57
CA GLU A 63 3.65 -5.71 0.55
C GLU A 63 4.29 -6.88 1.28
N SER A 64 3.44 -7.74 1.84
CA SER A 64 3.83 -8.98 2.50
C SER A 64 2.91 -10.10 2.08
N ILE A 65 3.49 -11.18 1.56
CA ILE A 65 2.79 -12.39 1.11
C ILE A 65 2.84 -13.53 2.12
N ASP A 66 3.48 -13.30 3.28
CA ASP A 66 3.73 -14.32 4.30
C ASP A 66 3.08 -13.98 5.65
N GLY A 67 1.99 -13.21 5.59
CA GLY A 67 1.21 -12.80 6.76
C GLY A 67 1.91 -11.74 7.62
N GLY A 68 2.77 -10.91 7.02
CA GLY A 68 3.40 -9.75 7.65
C GLY A 68 4.78 -10.02 8.26
N ARG A 69 5.37 -11.20 8.00
CA ARG A 69 6.69 -11.58 8.53
C ARG A 69 7.80 -10.88 7.75
N THR A 70 7.72 -10.88 6.43
CA THR A 70 8.63 -10.14 5.55
C THR A 70 7.87 -9.17 4.67
N TRP A 71 8.53 -8.06 4.33
CA TRP A 71 7.94 -6.97 3.57
C TRP A 71 8.87 -6.58 2.42
N LYS A 72 8.30 -6.39 1.24
CA LYS A 72 8.99 -5.91 0.04
C LYS A 72 8.35 -4.61 -0.43
N ASN A 73 9.16 -3.72 -0.97
CA ASN A 73 8.65 -2.47 -1.56
C ASN A 73 8.01 -2.80 -2.92
N SER A 74 6.74 -2.40 -3.13
CA SER A 74 6.02 -2.69 -4.39
C SER A 74 6.44 -1.81 -5.57
N GLN A 75 7.30 -0.81 -5.30
CA GLN A 75 7.80 0.21 -6.22
C GLN A 75 6.71 1.13 -6.81
N VAL A 76 5.42 0.96 -6.48
CA VAL A 76 4.32 1.76 -7.05
C VAL A 76 4.48 3.28 -6.89
N SER A 77 5.10 3.70 -5.80
CA SER A 77 5.36 5.11 -5.51
C SER A 77 6.67 5.23 -4.76
N SER A 78 7.50 6.20 -5.13
CA SER A 78 8.74 6.51 -4.42
C SER A 78 8.53 7.46 -3.24
N GLY A 79 7.32 8.02 -3.08
CA GLY A 79 6.95 8.97 -2.03
C GLY A 79 6.10 8.40 -0.90
N LEU A 80 5.30 9.25 -0.25
CA LEU A 80 4.42 8.87 0.86
C LEU A 80 3.29 7.95 0.37
N GLY A 81 3.20 6.73 0.89
CA GLY A 81 2.05 5.84 0.69
C GLY A 81 0.97 6.18 1.70
N ASN A 82 -0.04 6.98 1.31
CA ASN A 82 -0.91 7.62 2.29
C ASN A 82 -2.15 6.81 2.62
N VAL A 83 -2.94 6.44 1.62
CA VAL A 83 -4.21 5.75 1.85
C VAL A 83 -4.29 4.52 0.96
N LEU A 84 -4.60 3.38 1.59
CA LEU A 84 -4.88 2.11 0.94
C LEU A 84 -6.34 1.73 1.18
N SER A 85 -7.02 1.28 0.13
CA SER A 85 -8.34 0.67 0.24
C SER A 85 -8.43 -0.56 -0.66
N VAL A 86 -9.28 -1.52 -0.30
CA VAL A 86 -9.49 -2.76 -1.06
C VAL A 86 -10.98 -2.88 -1.37
N ASP A 87 -11.33 -3.20 -2.61
CA ASP A 87 -12.72 -3.47 -2.98
C ASP A 87 -13.14 -4.91 -2.63
N SER A 88 -14.42 -5.24 -2.85
CA SER A 88 -14.95 -6.58 -2.58
C SER A 88 -14.38 -7.68 -3.49
N GLN A 89 -13.70 -7.31 -4.58
CA GLN A 89 -13.05 -8.25 -5.50
C GLN A 89 -11.56 -8.44 -5.18
N GLY A 90 -11.01 -7.64 -4.27
CA GLY A 90 -9.61 -7.67 -3.87
C GLY A 90 -8.71 -6.70 -4.64
N SER A 91 -9.26 -5.80 -5.47
CA SER A 91 -8.44 -4.77 -6.10
C SER A 91 -7.97 -3.77 -5.06
N VAL A 92 -6.69 -3.41 -5.10
CA VAL A 92 -6.06 -2.51 -4.13
C VAL A 92 -5.89 -1.13 -4.75
N TYR A 93 -6.35 -0.10 -4.07
CA TYR A 93 -6.24 1.29 -4.50
C TYR A 93 -5.27 2.03 -3.59
N VAL A 94 -4.40 2.83 -4.20
CA VAL A 94 -3.40 3.64 -3.49
C VAL A 94 -3.65 5.10 -3.83
N GLY A 95 -3.87 5.93 -2.82
CA GLY A 95 -3.78 7.38 -2.91
C GLY A 95 -2.42 7.86 -2.39
N THR A 96 -1.70 8.64 -3.20
CA THR A 96 -0.43 9.26 -2.81
C THR A 96 -0.55 10.79 -2.84
N ASN A 97 0.27 11.48 -2.04
CA ASN A 97 0.26 12.95 -2.01
C ASN A 97 0.91 13.57 -3.26
N PHE A 98 1.84 12.87 -3.90
CA PHE A 98 2.73 13.47 -4.90
C PHE A 98 2.62 12.85 -6.29
N ASP A 99 2.34 11.55 -6.38
CA ASP A 99 2.40 10.84 -7.66
C ASP A 99 1.02 10.77 -8.31
N GLY A 100 -0.02 10.56 -7.51
CA GLY A 100 -1.40 10.38 -7.96
C GLY A 100 -2.07 9.19 -7.29
N ALA A 101 -3.05 8.60 -7.99
CA ALA A 101 -3.76 7.42 -7.55
C ALA A 101 -3.53 6.23 -8.48
N PHE A 102 -3.39 5.05 -7.88
CA PHE A 102 -3.06 3.79 -8.54
C PHE A 102 -4.04 2.69 -8.14
N VAL A 103 -4.18 1.68 -9.01
CA VAL A 103 -4.92 0.45 -8.73
C VAL A 103 -4.07 -0.75 -9.10
N LEU A 104 -4.08 -1.77 -8.23
CA LEU A 104 -3.69 -3.13 -8.54
C LEU A 104 -4.97 -3.91 -8.72
N ASP A 105 -5.30 -4.26 -9.96
CA ASP A 105 -6.51 -5.02 -10.27
C ASP A 105 -6.40 -6.42 -9.63
N CYS A 106 -7.48 -6.92 -9.03
CA CYS A 106 -7.50 -8.30 -8.55
C CYS A 106 -7.14 -9.24 -9.72
N HIS A 107 -6.18 -10.14 -9.53
CA HIS A 107 -5.66 -11.01 -10.60
C HIS A 107 -6.80 -11.61 -11.45
N ARG A 108 -7.02 -11.10 -12.67
CA ARG A 108 -7.72 -11.87 -13.69
C ARG A 108 -6.79 -13.01 -14.05
N SER A 109 -7.10 -14.22 -13.57
CA SER A 109 -6.48 -15.46 -14.04
C SER A 109 -6.49 -15.46 -15.57
N GLY A 110 -5.34 -15.21 -16.23
CA GLY A 110 -5.33 -15.29 -17.69
C GLY A 110 -4.19 -14.66 -18.48
N ARG A 111 -3.27 -13.87 -17.92
CA ARG A 111 -2.05 -13.49 -18.66
C ARG A 111 -0.82 -13.52 -17.78
N SER A 112 -0.03 -14.57 -17.99
CA SER A 112 1.41 -14.51 -17.74
C SER A 112 1.98 -13.40 -18.61
N GLN A 113 2.74 -12.48 -18.02
CA GLN A 113 4.04 -12.12 -18.55
C GLN A 113 4.83 -11.37 -17.48
N SER A 114 6.09 -11.78 -17.37
CA SER A 114 7.14 -11.14 -16.63
C SER A 114 7.21 -9.65 -16.98
N SER A 115 6.89 -8.79 -16.03
CA SER A 115 7.11 -7.37 -16.15
C SER A 115 7.21 -6.84 -14.71
N ALA A 116 8.09 -5.86 -14.49
CA ALA A 116 8.58 -5.46 -13.16
C ALA A 116 7.42 -5.14 -12.19
N ALA A 117 7.65 -5.12 -10.87
CA ALA A 117 6.59 -4.81 -9.89
C ALA A 117 5.77 -3.53 -10.21
N HIS A 118 6.34 -2.58 -10.96
CA HIS A 118 5.64 -1.42 -11.53
C HIS A 118 4.50 -1.77 -12.52
N ASP A 119 4.61 -2.86 -13.27
CA ASP A 119 3.70 -3.21 -14.36
C ASP A 119 2.39 -3.86 -13.88
N GLN A 120 2.29 -4.21 -12.60
CA GLN A 120 1.02 -4.64 -12.01
C GLN A 120 0.14 -3.47 -11.56
N TRP A 121 0.74 -2.32 -11.26
CA TRP A 121 0.02 -1.14 -10.80
C TRP A 121 -0.33 -0.21 -11.97
N ARG A 122 -1.61 0.10 -12.09
CA ARG A 122 -2.13 0.99 -13.13
C ARG A 122 -2.51 2.35 -12.54
N TRP A 123 -2.13 3.41 -13.24
CA TRP A 123 -2.55 4.77 -12.91
C TRP A 123 -4.05 4.96 -13.14
N ILE A 124 -4.75 5.54 -12.17
CA ILE A 124 -6.15 5.96 -12.31
C ILE A 124 -6.32 7.47 -12.22
N ALA A 125 -5.36 8.19 -11.62
CA ALA A 125 -5.26 9.65 -11.69
C ALA A 125 -3.80 10.09 -11.55
N ARG A 126 -3.37 11.08 -12.34
CA ARG A 126 -2.04 11.71 -12.23
C ARG A 126 -2.16 13.16 -11.77
N GLN A 127 -1.35 13.56 -10.80
CA GLN A 127 -1.15 14.98 -10.49
C GLN A 127 -0.43 15.64 -11.67
N ARG A 128 -1.11 16.50 -12.43
CA ARG A 128 -0.45 17.30 -13.49
C ARG A 128 0.49 18.29 -12.81
N ARG A 129 1.81 18.13 -12.96
CA ARG A 129 2.75 19.21 -12.64
C ARG A 129 2.40 20.40 -13.52
N ARG A 130 2.00 21.54 -12.92
CA ARG A 130 1.89 22.80 -13.67
C ARG A 130 3.27 23.07 -14.28
N ARG A 131 3.41 22.93 -15.59
CA ARG A 131 4.53 23.53 -16.31
C ARG A 131 4.37 25.03 -16.15
N THR A 132 5.21 25.64 -15.33
CA THR A 132 5.36 27.10 -15.32
C THR A 132 5.84 27.50 -16.71
N GLN A 133 4.92 28.01 -17.54
CA GLN A 133 5.25 28.63 -18.80
C GLN A 133 5.87 29.99 -18.47
N LEU A 134 7.18 30.02 -18.24
CA LEU A 134 7.94 31.26 -18.08
C LEU A 134 8.73 31.50 -19.37
N ALA A 135 8.43 32.64 -20.00
CA ALA A 135 9.18 33.36 -21.03
C ALA A 135 9.31 32.75 -22.44
N ARG A 136 8.30 32.98 -23.29
CA ARG A 136 8.52 33.47 -24.67
C ARG A 136 7.61 34.66 -24.96
N ARG A 137 7.95 35.80 -24.34
CA ARG A 137 7.70 37.13 -24.89
C ARG A 137 8.95 37.96 -24.61
N ARG A 138 9.91 37.88 -25.53
CA ARG A 138 10.82 38.99 -25.76
C ARG A 138 10.40 39.58 -27.10
N HIS A 139 10.17 40.89 -27.03
CA HIS A 139 10.03 41.81 -28.14
C HIS A 139 11.23 41.74 -29.07
#